data_AF-A0A8T1NQ10-F1
#
_entry.id   AF-A0A8T1NQ10-F1
#
_cell.length_a   1.000
_cell.length_b   1.000
_cell.length_c   1.000
_cell.angle_alpha   90.00
_cell.angle_beta   90.00
_cell.angle_gamma   90.00
#
_symmetry.space_group_name_H-M   'P 1'
#
loop_
_entity.id
_entity.type
_entity.pdbx_description
1 polymer ?
#
loop_
_entity_poly.entity_id
_entity_poly.type
_entity_poly.pdbx_seq_one_letter_code
_entity_poly.pdbx_strand_id
1 'polypeptide(L)'
;MSLILEGGTRLGKTLWARSIASHNYFHGWTDLSNYSNDARYNVIDNIEFKHCKNKKELLGSKQNWTANVKYGKPIKIEGGIPTIVLCNPDVMGHRNEPIIL
;
A
#
# COMPACT_ATOMS: atom_id res chain seq x y z
N MET A 1 -9.07 -4.65 -4.53
CA MET A 1 -9.01 -5.93 -3.80
C MET A 1 -7.77 -5.89 -2.93
N SER A 2 -7.95 -5.96 -1.61
CA SER A 2 -6.85 -5.90 -0.66
C SER A 2 -6.84 -7.08 0.31
N LEU A 3 -5.64 -7.47 0.73
CA LEU A 3 -5.40 -8.39 1.84
C LEU A 3 -4.78 -7.58 2.99
N ILE A 4 -5.31 -7.73 4.20
CA ILE A 4 -4.76 -7.10 5.41
C ILE A 4 -4.04 -8.20 6.21
N LEU A 5 -2.77 -7.98 6.53
CA LEU A 5 -1.97 -8.87 7.37
C LEU A 5 -1.64 -8.15 8.68
N GLU A 6 -2.33 -8.55 9.74
CA GLU A 6 -2.18 -7.99 11.07
C GLU A 6 -1.32 -8.89 11.96
N GLY A 7 -0.46 -8.30 12.78
CA GLY A 7 0.26 -9.00 13.84
C GLY A 7 1.35 -8.11 14.46
N GLY A 8 1.89 -8.50 15.61
CA GLY A 8 2.92 -7.72 16.31
C GLY A 8 4.20 -7.48 15.48
N THR A 9 5.03 -6.54 15.94
CA THR A 9 6.34 -6.25 15.34
C THR A 9 7.26 -7.48 15.37
N ARG A 10 8.15 -7.60 14.37
CA ARG A 10 9.14 -8.70 14.21
C ARG A 10 8.58 -10.10 13.94
N LEU A 11 7.29 -10.25 13.60
CA LEU A 11 6.72 -11.53 13.15
C LEU A 11 7.03 -11.89 11.67
N GLY A 12 7.92 -11.15 11.00
CA GLY A 12 8.29 -11.44 9.61
C GLY A 12 7.28 -11.03 8.54
N LYS A 13 6.18 -10.35 8.89
CA LYS A 13 5.12 -9.88 7.96
C LYS A 13 5.67 -9.14 6.73
N THR A 14 6.54 -8.15 6.95
CA THR A 14 7.16 -7.35 5.88
C THR A 14 8.04 -8.20 4.98
N LEU A 15 8.83 -9.11 5.55
CA LEU A 15 9.67 -10.01 4.78
C LEU A 15 8.80 -10.95 3.93
N TRP A 16 7.85 -11.64 4.57
CA TRP A 16 6.93 -12.54 3.90
C TRP A 16 6.19 -11.86 2.74
N ALA A 17 5.59 -10.70 2.98
CA ALA A 17 4.85 -9.97 1.95
C ALA A 17 5.73 -9.55 0.78
N ARG A 18 7.01 -9.21 1.00
CA ARG A 18 7.93 -8.79 -0.08
C ARG A 18 8.58 -9.97 -0.82
N SER A 19 8.47 -11.19 -0.29
CA SER A 19 9.15 -12.36 -0.86
C SER A 19 8.30 -13.15 -1.88
N ILE A 20 7.03 -12.79 -2.11
CA ILE A 20 6.10 -13.61 -2.92
C ILE A 20 6.36 -13.44 -4.43
N ALA A 21 6.38 -12.21 -4.94
CA ALA A 21 6.64 -11.91 -6.36
C ALA A 21 7.09 -10.45 -6.56
N SER A 22 7.20 -9.99 -7.81
CA SER A 22 7.45 -8.58 -8.12
C SER A 22 6.35 -7.70 -7.51
N HIS A 23 6.74 -6.65 -6.81
CA HIS A 23 5.81 -5.80 -6.07
C HIS A 23 6.25 -4.36 -6.00
N ASN A 24 5.29 -3.45 -5.87
CA ASN A 24 5.55 -2.08 -5.42
C ASN A 24 5.55 -2.07 -3.88
N TYR A 25 6.52 -1.40 -3.27
CA TYR A 25 6.62 -1.31 -1.81
C TYR A 25 6.53 0.14 -1.35
N PHE A 26 5.60 0.42 -0.44
CA PHE A 26 5.38 1.74 0.15
C PHE A 26 5.55 1.65 1.66
N HIS A 27 6.47 2.45 2.22
CA HIS A 27 6.75 2.50 3.64
C HIS A 27 6.68 3.92 4.16
N GLY A 28 5.83 4.19 5.15
CA GLY A 28 5.63 5.50 5.75
C GLY A 28 4.83 6.49 4.88
N TRP A 29 5.09 6.56 3.58
CA TRP A 29 4.34 7.36 2.61
C TRP A 29 4.17 6.66 1.27
N THR A 30 3.18 7.11 0.50
CA THR A 30 2.85 6.58 -0.82
C THR A 30 3.42 7.49 -1.91
N ASP A 31 4.69 7.30 -2.25
CA ASP A 31 5.30 7.95 -3.42
C ASP A 31 5.13 7.04 -4.64
N LEU A 32 4.40 7.55 -5.64
CA LEU A 32 4.08 6.83 -6.86
C LEU A 32 5.04 7.15 -8.01
N SER A 33 6.07 7.97 -7.79
CA SER A 33 7.00 8.40 -8.85
C SER A 33 7.71 7.24 -9.55
N ASN A 34 7.95 6.13 -8.83
CA ASN A 34 8.58 4.92 -9.35
C ASN A 34 7.62 3.72 -9.37
N TYR A 35 6.32 3.96 -9.52
CA TYR A 35 5.32 2.89 -9.59
C TYR A 35 5.53 2.01 -10.81
N SER A 36 5.60 0.69 -10.62
CA SER A 36 5.65 -0.28 -11.72
C SER A 36 4.27 -0.87 -12.01
N ASN A 37 3.84 -0.77 -13.28
CA ASN A 37 2.63 -1.44 -13.78
C ASN A 37 2.86 -2.96 -14.04
N ASP A 38 4.09 -3.44 -14.00
CA ASP A 38 4.44 -4.85 -14.16
C ASP A 38 4.47 -5.61 -12.82
N ALA A 39 4.21 -4.91 -11.71
CA ALA A 39 4.12 -5.50 -10.38
C ALA A 39 2.90 -6.42 -10.28
N ARG A 40 3.06 -7.53 -9.54
CA ARG A 40 1.97 -8.47 -9.26
C ARG A 40 1.07 -7.99 -8.12
N TYR A 41 1.61 -7.23 -7.18
CA TYR A 41 0.88 -6.65 -6.06
C TYR A 41 1.59 -5.42 -5.50
N ASN A 42 0.86 -4.63 -4.71
CA ASN A 42 1.41 -3.56 -3.88
C ASN A 42 1.58 -4.06 -2.44
N VAL A 43 2.56 -3.54 -1.73
CA VAL A 43 2.73 -3.72 -0.29
C VAL A 43 2.73 -2.35 0.37
N ILE A 44 1.81 -2.15 1.30
CA ILE A 44 1.72 -0.96 2.13
C ILE A 44 2.13 -1.34 3.55
N ASP A 45 3.22 -0.76 4.04
CA ASP A 45 3.74 -1.00 5.39
C ASP A 45 3.85 0.30 6.18
N ASN A 46 3.32 0.31 7.40
CA ASN A 46 3.47 1.43 8.34
C ASN A 46 3.02 2.79 7.77
N ILE A 47 1.97 2.82 6.95
CA ILE A 47 1.42 4.07 6.39
C ILE A 47 0.25 4.54 7.25
N GLU A 48 0.31 5.81 7.67
CA GLU A 48 -0.88 6.50 8.16
C GLU A 48 -1.81 6.83 6.98
N PHE A 49 -2.87 6.04 6.81
CA PHE A 49 -3.83 6.20 5.71
C PHE A 49 -4.49 7.59 5.65
N LYS A 50 -4.48 8.37 6.73
CA LYS A 50 -4.97 9.75 6.76
C LYS A 50 -4.29 10.65 5.70
N HIS A 51 -3.03 10.39 5.38
CA HIS A 51 -2.24 11.20 4.46
C HIS A 51 -2.05 10.54 3.08
N CYS A 52 -2.58 9.33 2.87
CA CYS A 52 -2.50 8.62 1.60
C CYS A 52 -3.59 9.12 0.64
N LYS A 53 -3.22 10.03 -0.28
CA LYS A 53 -4.15 10.63 -1.27
C LYS A 53 -4.89 9.61 -2.12
N ASN A 54 -4.20 8.56 -2.57
CA ASN A 54 -4.73 7.54 -3.49
C ASN A 54 -5.13 6.25 -2.77
N LYS A 55 -5.55 6.33 -1.50
CA LYS A 55 -5.87 5.14 -0.70
C LYS A 55 -7.01 4.32 -1.30
N LYS A 56 -8.06 4.96 -1.82
CA LYS A 56 -9.21 4.25 -2.38
C LYS A 56 -8.84 3.53 -3.67
N GLU A 57 -8.00 4.15 -4.49
CA GLU A 57 -7.50 3.56 -5.72
C GLU A 57 -6.61 2.34 -5.46
N LEU A 58 -5.65 2.47 -4.53
CA LEU A 58 -4.73 1.38 -4.19
C LEU A 58 -5.44 0.23 -3.46
N LEU A 59 -6.26 0.53 -2.46
CA LEU A 59 -6.94 -0.50 -1.67
C LEU A 59 -8.10 -1.15 -2.46
N GLY A 60 -8.78 -0.35 -3.27
CA GLY A 60 -9.81 -0.82 -4.20
C GLY A 60 -9.26 -1.63 -5.37
N SER A 61 -7.94 -1.57 -5.63
CA SER A 61 -7.34 -2.06 -6.89
C SER A 61 -8.05 -1.50 -8.10
N LYS A 62 -8.28 -0.18 -8.07
CA LYS A 62 -8.93 0.52 -9.16
C LYS A 62 -8.08 0.33 -10.43
N GLN A 63 -8.75 -0.04 -11.52
CA GLN A 63 -8.10 -0.17 -12.81
C GLN A 63 -7.94 1.20 -13.46
N ASN A 64 -6.83 1.40 -14.17
CA ASN A 64 -6.61 2.50 -15.11
C ASN A 64 -6.92 3.90 -14.56
N TRP A 65 -6.06 4.41 -13.69
CA TRP A 65 -6.19 5.73 -13.07
C TRP A 65 -4.90 6.53 -13.14
N THR A 66 -5.01 7.85 -13.04
CA THR A 66 -3.86 8.76 -13.09
C THR A 66 -3.49 9.23 -11.69
N ALA A 67 -2.22 9.09 -11.33
CA ALA A 67 -1.68 9.58 -10.08
C ALA A 67 -0.88 10.87 -10.30
N ASN A 68 -1.14 11.89 -9.48
CA ASN A 68 -0.28 13.07 -9.43
C ASN A 68 0.91 12.78 -8.51
N VAL A 69 2.11 12.80 -9.06
CA VAL A 69 3.35 12.62 -8.31
C VAL A 69 3.93 13.97 -7.92
N LYS A 70 4.61 14.02 -6.77
CA LYS A 70 5.22 15.25 -6.29
C LYS A 70 6.42 15.57 -7.18
N TYR A 71 6.44 16.76 -7.78
CA TYR A 71 7.54 17.22 -8.65
C TYR A 71 7.75 16.39 -9.92
N GLY A 72 6.68 15.87 -10.52
CA GLY A 72 6.78 15.12 -11.78
C GLY A 72 5.50 15.20 -12.61
N LYS A 73 5.55 14.59 -13.81
CA LYS A 73 4.36 14.45 -14.65
C LYS A 73 3.43 13.41 -14.03
N PRO A 74 2.10 13.61 -14.11
CA PRO A 74 1.16 12.59 -13.69
C PRO A 74 1.45 11.25 -14.39
N ILE A 75 1.42 10.16 -13.62
CA ILE A 75 1.65 8.82 -14.15
C ILE A 75 0.33 8.08 -14.29
N LYS A 76 0.28 7.13 -15.24
CA LYS A 76 -0.87 6.25 -15.43
C LYS A 76 -0.61 4.91 -14.75
N ILE A 77 -1.49 4.55 -13.83
CA ILE A 77 -1.48 3.26 -13.14
C ILE A 77 -2.53 2.36 -13.78
N GLU A 78 -2.09 1.18 -14.21
CA GLU A 78 -2.87 0.26 -15.04
C GLU A 78 -3.07 -1.09 -14.31
N GLY A 79 -3.94 -1.94 -14.85
CA GLY A 79 -4.03 -3.35 -14.45
C GLY A 79 -4.74 -3.68 -13.14
N GLY A 80 -5.09 -2.68 -12.31
CA GLY A 80 -5.83 -2.91 -11.06
C GLY A 80 -5.08 -3.85 -10.10
N ILE A 81 -3.82 -3.52 -9.84
CA ILE A 81 -2.89 -4.34 -9.06
C ILE A 81 -3.43 -4.53 -7.61
N PRO A 82 -3.51 -5.77 -7.09
CA PRO A 82 -3.97 -6.05 -5.72
C PRO A 82 -3.00 -5.50 -4.67
N THR A 83 -3.49 -5.23 -3.46
CA THR A 83 -2.69 -4.62 -2.39
C THR A 83 -2.65 -5.47 -1.13
N ILE A 84 -1.47 -5.68 -0.57
CA ILE A 84 -1.25 -6.24 0.77
C ILE A 84 -0.98 -5.07 1.72
N VAL A 85 -1.75 -4.97 2.79
CA VAL A 85 -1.59 -3.96 3.84
C VAL A 85 -1.06 -4.63 5.10
N LEU A 86 0.04 -4.13 5.63
CA LEU A 86 0.64 -4.64 6.86
C LEU A 86 0.21 -3.78 8.05
N CYS A 87 -0.31 -4.43 9.08
CA CYS A 87 -0.81 -3.75 10.28
C CYS A 87 -0.12 -4.28 11.53
N ASN A 88 0.32 -3.34 12.38
CA ASN A 88 1.02 -3.58 13.64
C ASN A 88 0.13 -3.03 14.77
N PRO A 89 -0.66 -3.86 15.48
CA PRO A 89 -1.54 -3.38 16.55
C PRO A 89 -0.76 -2.82 17.74
N ASP A 90 0.49 -3.24 17.93
CA ASP A 90 1.42 -2.79 18.96
C ASP A 90 1.99 -1.37 18.73
N VAL A 91 2.09 -0.94 17.46
CA VAL A 91 2.49 0.42 17.10
C VAL A 91 1.28 1.38 17.14
N MET A 92 0.08 0.86 16.92
CA MET A 92 -1.19 1.59 16.87
C MET A 92 -1.85 1.77 18.26
N GLY A 93 -1.04 1.90 19.32
CA GLY A 93 -1.52 2.08 20.70
C GLY A 93 -2.74 3.01 20.77
N HIS A 94 -3.88 2.46 21.15
CA HIS A 94 -5.16 3.17 21.33
C HIS A 94 -5.75 3.90 20.13
N ARG A 95 -5.74 3.33 18.92
CA ARG A 95 -6.73 3.73 17.91
C ARG A 95 -7.56 2.54 17.49
N ASN A 96 -8.71 2.39 18.15
CA ASN A 96 -9.89 1.68 17.66
C ASN A 96 -10.49 2.38 16.42
N GLU A 97 -9.66 2.96 15.56
CA GLU A 97 -10.12 3.36 14.24
C GLU A 97 -10.03 2.11 13.38
N PRO A 98 -11.15 1.62 12.83
CA PRO A 98 -11.07 0.60 11.80
C PRO A 98 -10.09 1.07 10.73
N ILE A 99 -9.45 0.14 10.02
CA ILE A 99 -8.81 0.47 8.76
C ILE A 99 -9.97 0.89 7.82
N ILE A 100 -10.42 2.14 7.92
CA ILE A 100 -11.53 2.67 7.14
C ILE A 100 -10.99 2.82 5.71
N LEU A 101 -11.34 1.83 4.89
CA LEU A 101 -11.36 1.91 3.43
C LEU A 101 -12.22 3.10 2.98
#